data_AF-A0A1X9MAE6-F1
#
_entry.id   AF-A0A1X9MAE6-F1
#
_cell.length_a   1.000
_cell.length_b   1.000
_cell.length_c   1.000
_cell.angle_alpha   90.00
_cell.angle_beta   90.00
_cell.angle_gamma   90.00
#
_symmetry.space_group_name_H-M   'P 1'
#
loop_
_entity.id
_entity.type
_entity.pdbx_description
1 polymer ?
#
loop_
_entity_poly.entity_id
_entity_poly.type
_entity_poly.pdbx_seq_one_letter_code
_entity_poly.pdbx_strand_id
1 'polypeptide(L)' 'MLCVEIEQKRLEMLKSAKKYGMTAEVTVQCSQELDKLLNLIQITPLKK' A
#
# COMPACT_ATOMS: atom_id res chain seq x y z
N MET A 1 6.90 -5.27 13.48
CA MET A 1 6.29 -3.92 13.55
C MET A 1 5.94 -3.37 12.16
N LEU A 2 6.84 -3.39 11.17
CA LEU A 2 6.60 -2.91 9.79
C LEU A 2 5.33 -3.45 9.10
N CYS A 3 4.93 -4.70 9.36
CA CYS A 3 3.75 -5.30 8.73
C CYS A 3 2.42 -4.59 9.07
N VAL A 4 2.31 -4.02 10.28
CA VAL A 4 1.07 -3.36 10.74
C VAL A 4 0.85 -2.05 9.98
N GLU A 5 1.91 -1.27 9.75
CA GLU A 5 1.82 0.00 9.02
C GLU A 5 1.47 -0.23 7.54
N ILE A 6 2.02 -1.27 6.92
CA ILE A 6 1.64 -1.67 5.55
C ILE A 6 0.18 -2.08 5.49
N GLU A 7 -0.28 -2.91 6.44
CA GLU A 7 -1.67 -3.36 6.48
C GLU A 7 -2.64 -2.20 6.67
N GLN A 8 -2.32 -1.25 7.55
CA GLN A 8 -3.11 -0.03 7.73
C GLN A 8 -3.15 0.80 6.44
N LYS A 9 -1.98 1.02 5.81
CA LYS A 9 -1.88 1.78 4.56
C LYS A 9 -2.60 1.08 3.40
N ARG A 10 -2.59 -0.25 3.37
CA ARG A 10 -3.35 -1.08 2.42
C ARG A 10 -4.85 -0.95 2.64
N LEU A 11 -5.30 -0.97 3.89
CA LEU A 11 -6.70 -0.74 4.24
C LEU A 11 -7.17 0.66 3.84
N GLU A 12 -6.33 1.69 4.02
CA GLU A 12 -6.61 3.03 3.51
C GLU A 12 -6.71 3.08 2.00
N MET A 13 -5.76 2.49 1.27
CA MET A 13 -5.81 2.41 -0.18
C MET A 13 -7.10 1.71 -0.65
N LEU A 14 -7.49 0.62 0.00
CA LEU A 14 -8.70 -0.13 -0.34
C LEU A 14 -9.98 0.68 -0.06
N LYS A 15 -10.01 1.42 1.06
CA LYS A 15 -11.12 2.34 1.38
C LYS A 15 -11.22 3.45 0.34
N SER A 16 -10.10 4.05 -0.05
CA SER A 16 -10.04 5.07 -1.09
C SER A 16 -10.45 4.52 -2.46
N ALA A 17 -9.99 3.32 -2.82
CA ALA A 17 -10.38 2.64 -4.04
C ALA A 17 -11.90 2.37 -4.08
N LYS A 18 -12.47 1.97 -2.94
CA LYS A 18 -13.91 1.71 -2.85
C LYS A 18 -14.74 2.99 -2.88
N LYS A 19 -14.21 4.10 -2.37
CA LYS A 19 -14.91 5.40 -2.30
C LYS A 19 -14.78 6.24 -3.56
N TYR A 20 -13.59 6.28 -4.15
CA TYR A 20 -13.24 7.17 -5.27
C TYR A 20 -12.91 6.40 -6.56
N GLY A 21 -12.69 5.08 -6.50
CA GLY A 21 -12.24 4.26 -7.62
C GLY A 21 -10.72 4.02 -7.60
N MET A 22 -10.27 2.96 -8.28
CA MET A 22 -8.85 2.60 -8.40
C MET A 22 -8.02 3.65 -9.15
N THR A 23 -8.66 4.40 -10.05
CA THR A 23 -8.02 5.41 -10.91
C THR A 23 -8.09 6.82 -10.34
N ALA A 24 -8.74 7.01 -9.20
CA ALA A 24 -8.75 8.31 -8.54
C ALA A 24 -7.34 8.67 -8.07
N GLU A 25 -6.95 9.93 -8.26
CA GLU A 25 -5.62 10.43 -7.90
C GLU A 25 -5.23 10.08 -6.46
N VAL A 26 -6.17 10.21 -5.53
CA VAL A 26 -6.03 9.83 -4.11
C VAL A 26 -5.70 8.34 -3.93
N THR A 27 -6.35 7.46 -4.70
CA THR A 27 -6.12 6.01 -4.63
C THR A 27 -4.80 5.65 -5.28
N VAL A 28 -4.46 6.29 -6.41
CA VAL A 28 -3.18 6.09 -7.11
C VAL A 28 -2.01 6.56 -6.23
N GLN A 29 -2.13 7.70 -5.57
CA GLN A 29 -1.13 8.20 -4.61
C GLN A 29 -0.96 7.23 -3.44
N CYS A 30 -2.06 6.77 -2.83
CA CYS A 30 -2.02 5.75 -1.78
C CYS A 30 -1.36 4.44 -2.25
N SER A 31 -1.67 4.00 -3.48
CA SER A 31 -1.08 2.81 -4.07
C SER A 31 0.42 2.98 -4.27
N GLN A 32 0.89 4.14 -4.72
CA GLN A 32 2.31 4.42 -4.92
C GLN A 32 3.08 4.49 -3.59
N GLU A 33 2.49 5.08 -2.54
CA GLU A 33 3.09 5.08 -1.21
C GLU A 33 3.17 3.67 -0.61
N LEU A 34 2.09 2.90 -0.75
CA LEU A 34 2.07 1.51 -0.31
C LEU A 34 3.10 0.67 -1.07
N ASP A 35 3.20 0.86 -2.39
CA ASP A 35 4.17 0.16 -3.24
C ASP A 35 5.61 0.53 -2.89
N LYS A 36 5.91 1.78 -2.55
CA LYS A 36 7.23 2.18 -2.02
C LYS A 36 7.56 1.47 -0.71
N LEU A 37 6.61 1.44 0.23
CA LEU A 37 6.78 0.73 1.51
C LEU A 37 6.97 -0.78 1.27
N LEU A 38 6.20 -1.37 0.36
CA LEU A 38 6.33 -2.77 -0.02
C LEU A 38 7.66 -3.07 -0.72
N ASN A 39 8.16 -2.18 -1.58
CA ASN A 39 9.45 -2.34 -2.24
C ASN A 39 10.61 -2.28 -1.23
N LEU A 40 10.56 -1.36 -0.27
CA LEU A 40 11.55 -1.30 0.82
C LEU A 40 11.61 -2.61 1.62
N ILE A 41 10.48 -3.33 1.70
CA ILE A 41 10.36 -4.57 2.46
C ILE A 41 10.58 -5.80 1.58
N GLN A 42 10.22 -5.78 0.30
CA GLN A 42 10.51 -6.85 -0.68
C GLN A 42 12.00 -6.99 -0.96
N ILE A 43 12.78 -5.91 -0.83
CA ILE A 43 14.26 -5.97 -0.84
C ILE A 43 14.79 -6.72 0.39
N THR A 44 13.96 -6.98 1.41
CA THR A 44 14.22 -8.02 2.40
C THR A 44 13.63 -9.33 1.87
N PRO A 45 14.44 -10.22 1.28
CA PRO A 45 13.93 -11.51 0.88
C PRO A 45 13.49 -12.25 2.15
N LEU A 46 12.18 -12.43 2.31
CA LEU A 46 11.67 -13.68 2.85
C LEU A 46 12.15 -14.76 1.86
N LYS A 47 13.39 -15.21 2.05
CA LYS A 47 13.88 -16.47 1.52
C LYS A 47 12.88 -17.53 1.95
N LYS A 48 12.13 -18.05 0.98
CA LYS A 48 11.50 -19.35 1.10
C LYS A 48 12.56 -20.42 0.87
#